data_AF-A0A8J7XSK1-F1
#
_entry.id   AF-A0A8J7XSK1-F1
#
_cell.length_a   1.000
_cell.length_b   1.000
_cell.length_c   1.000
_cell.angle_alpha   90.00
_cell.angle_beta   90.00
_cell.angle_gamma   90.00
#
_symmetry.space_group_name_H-M   'P 1'
#
loop_
_entity.id
_entity.type
_entity.pdbx_description
1 polymer ?
#
loop_
_entity_poly.entity_id
_entity_poly.type
_entity_poly.pdbx_seq_one_letter_code
_entity_poly.pdbx_strand_id
1 'polypeptide(L)' 'MKGDTAGKISQKKKREGYCKVAGQLCENPFMHREKIAKNAKLPRNIVSEYLKSMYSKNILIGPWMSLNPHQTIRSTCT' A
#
# COMPACT_ATOMS: atom_id res chain seq x y z
N MET A 1 -17.90 20.20 -28.80
CA MET A 1 -17.23 18.91 -29.09
C MET A 1 -16.35 18.55 -27.89
N LYS A 2 -16.32 17.24 -27.59
CA LYS A 2 -15.65 16.47 -26.52
C LYS A 2 -14.29 16.96 -25.99
N GLY A 3 -14.01 16.63 -24.72
CA GLY A 3 -12.65 16.56 -24.18
C GLY A 3 -12.54 16.28 -22.67
N ASP A 4 -13.07 15.16 -22.17
CA ASP A 4 -12.79 14.66 -20.82
C ASP A 4 -11.27 14.40 -20.62
N THR A 5 -10.65 14.95 -19.56
CA THR A 5 -9.32 14.48 -19.10
C THR A 5 -9.27 14.39 -17.58
N ALA A 6 -9.29 13.14 -17.12
CA ALA A 6 -9.25 12.73 -15.74
C ALA A 6 -8.04 13.28 -14.96
N GLY A 7 -8.33 13.95 -13.84
CA GLY A 7 -7.60 13.75 -12.57
C GLY A 7 -6.11 14.08 -12.52
N LYS A 8 -5.71 15.33 -12.76
CA LYS A 8 -4.40 15.82 -12.29
C LYS A 8 -4.43 16.01 -10.78
N ILE A 9 -4.24 14.93 -10.02
CA ILE A 9 -3.79 15.06 -8.62
C ILE A 9 -2.46 15.81 -8.68
N SER A 10 -2.42 17.03 -8.15
CA SER A 10 -1.20 17.83 -8.12
C SER A 10 -0.05 16.99 -7.54
N GLN A 11 1.12 17.00 -8.19
CA GLN A 11 2.29 16.20 -7.80
C GLN A 11 2.63 16.37 -6.31
N LYS A 12 2.36 17.56 -5.75
CA LYS A 12 2.48 17.86 -4.32
C LYS A 12 1.62 16.93 -3.44
N LYS A 13 0.33 16.78 -3.75
CA LYS A 13 -0.58 15.88 -3.02
C LYS A 13 -0.15 14.43 -3.12
N LYS A 14 0.39 14.02 -4.28
CA LYS A 14 0.94 12.66 -4.47
C LYS A 14 2.13 12.42 -3.54
N ARG A 15 3.07 13.37 -3.47
CA ARG A 15 4.24 13.31 -2.58
C ARG A 15 3.84 13.29 -1.11
N GLU A 16 2.91 14.16 -0.70
CA GLU A 16 2.40 14.20 0.67
C GLU A 16 1.75 12.87 1.08
N GLY A 17 0.92 12.30 0.20
CA GLY A 17 0.31 10.99 0.44
C GLY A 17 1.35 9.87 0.57
N TYR A 18 2.36 9.87 -0.31
CA TYR A 18 3.45 8.91 -0.28
C TYR A 18 4.24 8.98 1.03
N CYS A 19 4.61 10.19 1.48
CA CYS A 19 5.32 10.40 2.74
C CYS A 19 4.48 9.98 3.96
N LYS A 20 3.17 10.21 3.96
CA LYS A 20 2.28 9.75 5.04
C LYS A 20 2.24 8.23 5.16
N VAL A 21 2.16 7.52 4.03
CA VAL A 21 2.21 6.05 4.02
C VAL A 21 3.55 5.55 4.54
N ALA A 22 4.65 6.15 4.08
CA ALA A 22 6.00 5.79 4.54
C ALA A 22 6.15 6.00 6.06
N GLY A 23 5.72 7.17 6.58
CA GLY A 23 5.81 7.47 8.01
C GLY A 23 5.06 6.46 8.88
N GLN A 24 3.85 6.08 8.50
CA GLN A 24 3.08 5.07 9.25
C GLN A 24 3.74 3.69 9.24
N LEU A 25 4.43 3.33 8.16
CA LEU A 25 5.19 2.08 8.07
C LEU A 25 6.51 2.14 8.84
N CYS A 26 7.13 3.32 8.95
CA CYS A 26 8.28 3.50 9.83
C CYS A 26 7.88 3.32 11.31
N GLU A 27 6.70 3.80 11.71
CA GLU A 27 6.17 3.63 13.07
C GLU A 27 5.69 2.21 13.34
N ASN A 28 4.98 1.60 12.39
CA ASN A 28 4.48 0.24 12.48
C ASN A 28 4.62 -0.47 11.11
N PRO A 29 5.70 -1.24 10.92
CA PRO A 29 5.95 -1.98 9.67
C PRO A 29 4.86 -3.00 9.32
N PHE A 30 4.09 -3.46 10.32
CA PHE A 30 3.05 -4.47 10.17
C PHE A 30 1.65 -3.87 10.01
N MET A 31 1.54 -2.55 9.82
CA MET A 31 0.24 -1.92 9.70
C MET A 31 -0.52 -2.44 8.48
N HIS A 32 -1.72 -2.96 8.72
CA HIS A 32 -2.55 -3.47 7.64
C HIS A 32 -2.91 -2.36 6.64
N ARG A 33 -2.86 -2.67 5.34
CA ARG A 33 -3.13 -1.72 4.24
C ARG A 33 -4.42 -0.91 4.43
N GLU A 34 -5.47 -1.54 4.95
CA GLU A 34 -6.75 -0.86 5.20
C GLU A 34 -6.65 0.22 6.28
N LYS A 35 -5.87 -0.03 7.33
CA LYS A 35 -5.63 0.94 8.40
C LYS A 35 -4.78 2.10 7.89
N ILE A 36 -3.77 1.82 7.07
CA ILE A 36 -2.97 2.85 6.39
C ILE A 36 -3.85 3.76 5.54
N ALA A 37 -4.73 3.18 4.72
CA ALA A 37 -5.64 3.94 3.86
C ALA A 37 -6.58 4.86 4.67
N LYS A 38 -7.16 4.35 5.76
CA LYS A 38 -8.00 5.14 6.68
C LYS A 38 -7.22 6.29 7.31
N ASN A 39 -6.05 6.00 7.90
CA ASN A 39 -5.23 7.00 8.58
C ASN A 39 -4.72 8.08 7.62
N ALA A 40 -4.27 7.68 6.43
CA ALA A 40 -3.77 8.61 5.42
C ALA A 40 -4.88 9.37 4.69
N LYS A 41 -6.16 8.99 4.88
CA LYS A 41 -7.32 9.47 4.12
C LYS A 41 -7.11 9.31 2.62
N LEU A 42 -6.58 8.16 2.21
CA LEU A 42 -6.27 7.82 0.83
C LEU A 42 -7.09 6.61 0.36
N PRO A 43 -7.49 6.57 -0.92
CA PRO A 43 -8.06 5.37 -1.52
C PRO A 43 -7.13 4.15 -1.42
N ARG A 44 -7.69 2.95 -1.19
CA ARG A 44 -6.91 1.71 -1.03
C ARG A 44 -6.05 1.36 -2.25
N ASN A 45 -6.51 1.71 -3.46
CA ASN A 45 -5.76 1.52 -4.70
C ASN A 45 -4.50 2.40 -4.74
N ILE A 46 -4.62 3.69 -4.37
CA ILE A 46 -3.48 4.62 -4.29
C ILE A 46 -2.44 4.14 -3.28
N VAL A 47 -2.88 3.67 -2.10
CA VAL A 47 -1.97 3.07 -1.12
C VAL A 47 -1.27 1.85 -1.71
N SER A 48 -1.99 0.99 -2.43
CA SER A 48 -1.38 -0.18 -3.09
C SER A 48 -0.32 0.23 -4.11
N GLU A 49 -0.56 1.27 -4.91
CA GLU A 49 0.43 1.81 -5.86
C GLU A 49 1.65 2.41 -5.16
N TYR A 50 1.47 3.09 -4.03
CA TYR A 50 2.60 3.60 -3.24
C TYR A 50 3.44 2.47 -2.65
N LEU A 51 2.81 1.44 -2.07
CA LEU A 51 3.50 0.26 -1.56
C LEU A 51 4.31 -0.44 -2.66
N LYS A 52 3.71 -0.67 -3.83
CA LYS A 52 4.42 -1.23 -5.00
C LYS A 52 5.64 -0.38 -5.38
N SER A 53 5.48 0.95 -5.44
CA SER A 53 6.60 1.85 -5.74
C SER A 53 7.67 1.87 -4.65
N MET A 54 7.32 1.59 -3.38
CA MET A 54 8.31 1.51 -2.31
C MET A 54 9.10 0.21 -2.39
N TYR A 55 8.44 -0.91 -2.68
CA TYR A 55 9.10 -2.20 -2.95
C TYR A 55 10.03 -2.11 -4.16
N SER A 56 9.59 -1.51 -5.28
CA SER A 56 10.43 -1.38 -6.47
C SER A 56 11.66 -0.50 -6.28
N LYS A 57 11.62 0.41 -5.29
CA LYS A 57 12.73 1.28 -4.90
C LYS A 57 13.57 0.70 -3.74
N ASN A 58 13.30 -0.54 -3.32
CA ASN A 58 13.92 -1.17 -2.15
C ASN A 58 13.80 -0.33 -0.86
N ILE A 59 12.75 0.50 -0.75
CA ILE A 59 12.44 1.27 0.48
C ILE A 59 11.76 0.35 1.50
N LEU A 60 10.86 -0.51 1.02
CA LEU A 60 10.31 -1.61 1.81
C LEU A 60 11.10 -2.87 1.47
N ILE A 61 11.56 -3.57 2.51
CA ILE A 61 12.31 -4.82 2.39
C ILE A 61 11.50 -5.94 3.02
N GLY A 62 11.47 -7.09 2.34
CA GLY A 62 10.90 -8.34 2.83
C GLY A 62 9.55 -8.71 2.20
N PRO A 63 9.31 -10.00 1.90
CA PRO A 63 7.99 -10.49 1.56
C PRO A 63 7.21 -10.70 2.86
N TRP A 64 6.49 -9.68 3.33
CA TRP A 64 5.58 -9.89 4.47
C TRP A 64 4.26 -10.51 3.99
N MET A 65 4.36 -11.71 3.42
CA MET A 65 3.24 -12.62 3.25
C MET A 65 3.05 -13.37 4.57
N SER A 66 2.27 -12.79 5.48
CA SER A 66 1.70 -13.55 6.59
C SER A 66 0.75 -14.58 5.99
N LEU A 67 1.17 -15.86 5.96
CA LEU A 67 0.26 -16.96 5.68
C LEU A 67 -0.68 -17.06 6.87
N ASN A 68 -1.98 -16.86 6.66
CA ASN A 68 -2.96 -17.15 7.70
C ASN A 68 -2.88 -18.65 8.01
N PRO A 69 -2.51 -19.08 9.22
CA PRO A 69 -2.47 -20.49 9.56
C PRO A 69 -3.91 -21.00 9.74
N HIS A 70 -4.66 -21.07 8.65
CA HIS A 70 -5.88 -21.88 8.62
C HIS A 70 -5.43 -23.33 8.70
N GLN A 71 -5.98 -24.08 9.65
CA GLN A 71 -5.56 -25.45 10.01
C GLN A 71 -5.66 -26.48 8.85
N THR A 72 -6.13 -26.07 7.67
CA THR A 72 -6.48 -26.94 6.54
C THR A 72 -5.43 -26.97 5.42
N ILE A 73 -4.43 -26.08 5.41
CA ILE A 73 -3.42 -26.06 4.33
C ILE A 73 -2.35 -27.15 4.50
N ARG A 74 -2.33 -27.88 5.63
CA ARG A 74 -1.33 -28.92 5.89
C ARG A 74 -1.63 -30.26 5.18
N SER A 75 -2.84 -30.50 4.68
CA SER A 75 -3.25 -31.82 4.17
C SER A 75 -3.28 -31.97 2.64
N THR A 76 -2.96 -30.92 1.87
CA THR A 76 -2.98 -30.98 0.40
C THR A 76 -1.60 -30.86 -0.26
N CYS A 77 -0.54 -30.80 0.54
CA CYS A 77 0.85 -30.83 0.05
C CYS A 77 1.54 -32.10 0.54
N THR A 78 1.12 -33.24 0.00
CA THR A 78 1.84 -34.53 0.01
C THR A 78 1.68 -35.19 -1.33
#